data_AF-A0A1Q5LRK4-F1
#
_entry.id   AF-A0A1Q5LRK4-F1
#
_cell.length_a   1.000
_cell.length_b   1.000
_cell.length_c   1.000
_cell.angle_alpha   90.00
_cell.angle_beta   90.00
_cell.angle_gamma   90.00
#
_symmetry.space_group_name_H-M   'P 1'
#
loop_
_entity.id
_entity.type
_entity.pdbx_description
1 polymer ?
#
loop_
_entity_poly.entity_id
_entity_poly.type
_entity_poly.pdbx_seq_one_letter_code
_entity_poly.pdbx_strand_id
1 'polypeptide(L)' 'MAELSQSLQQTMRRRRLNAQALADRTGIRTPRIRVFAEEGAHGPVRPTRLELAELADALALPLSAVLEAARTPAAA' A
#
# COMPACT_ATOMS: atom_id res chain seq x y z
N MET A 1 7.61 -4.39 -12.72
CA MET A 1 6.53 -3.87 -11.85
C MET A 1 6.97 -4.09 -10.42
N ALA A 2 6.88 -3.06 -9.57
CA ALA A 2 7.22 -3.19 -8.16
C ALA A 2 6.05 -3.85 -7.40
N GLU A 3 6.36 -4.69 -6.43
CA GLU A 3 5.37 -5.24 -5.50
C GLU A 3 4.69 -4.11 -4.71
N LEU A 4 3.48 -4.36 -4.18
CA LEU A 4 2.72 -3.40 -3.36
C LEU A 4 3.55 -2.84 -2.19
N SER A 5 4.23 -3.69 -1.41
CA SER A 5 5.08 -3.29 -0.28
C SER A 5 6.13 -2.27 -0.71
N GLN A 6 6.86 -2.57 -1.79
CA GLN A 6 7.90 -1.71 -2.34
C GLN A 6 7.32 -0.38 -2.86
N SER A 7 6.16 -0.42 -3.53
CA SER A 7 5.47 0.77 -4.03
C SER A 7 5.02 1.70 -2.91
N LEU A 8 4.48 1.13 -1.83
CA LEU A 8 4.10 1.85 -0.61
C LEU A 8 5.32 2.47 0.05
N GLN A 9 6.35 1.68 0.36
CA GLN A 9 7.57 2.14 1.02
C GLN A 9 8.27 3.24 0.23
N GLN A 10 8.41 3.08 -1.10
CA GLN A 10 9.05 4.08 -1.95
C GLN A 10 8.26 5.39 -1.95
N THR A 11 6.94 5.33 -2.08
CA THR A 11 6.10 6.53 -2.13
C THR A 11 6.04 7.23 -0.77
N MET A 12 5.93 6.46 0.31
CA MET A 12 5.99 6.96 1.68
C MET A 12 7.31 7.69 1.97
N ARG A 13 8.45 7.10 1.57
CA ARG A 13 9.77 7.76 1.69
C ARG A 13 9.84 9.05 0.86
N ARG A 14 9.42 9.02 -0.40
CA ARG A 14 9.43 10.21 -1.28
C ARG A 14 8.58 11.36 -0.75
N ARG A 15 7.42 11.04 -0.14
CA ARG A 15 6.46 12.03 0.37
C ARG A 15 6.60 12.30 1.87
N ARG A 16 7.60 11.72 2.54
CA ARG A 16 7.80 11.78 4.00
C ARG A 16 6.54 11.40 4.79
N LEU A 17 5.78 10.42 4.30
CA LEU A 17 4.59 9.88 4.98
C LEU A 17 4.98 8.71 5.87
N ASN A 18 4.40 8.65 7.07
CA ASN A 18 4.47 7.49 7.95
C ASN A 18 3.12 6.72 7.92
N ALA A 19 3.08 5.55 8.54
CA ALA A 19 1.87 4.72 8.54
C ALA A 19 0.66 5.41 9.21
N GLN A 20 0.90 6.27 10.22
CA GLN A 20 -0.17 7.03 10.87
C GLN A 20 -0.77 8.08 9.92
N ALA A 21 0.07 8.86 9.25
CA ALA A 21 -0.38 9.86 8.29
C ALA A 21 -1.15 9.23 7.12
N LEU A 22 -0.82 7.99 6.74
CA LEU A 22 -1.56 7.26 5.73
C LEU A 22 -2.90 6.73 6.29
N ALA A 23 -2.93 6.30 7.55
CA ALA A 23 -4.16 5.90 8.24
C ALA A 23 -5.15 7.05 8.34
N ASP A 24 -4.65 8.24 8.70
CA ASP A 24 -5.46 9.44 8.82
C ASP A 24 -6.09 9.87 7.48
N ARG A 25 -5.42 9.56 6.35
CA ARG A 25 -5.89 9.88 4.99
C ARG A 25 -6.84 8.85 4.40
N THR A 26 -6.67 7.58 4.75
CA THR A 26 -7.39 6.45 4.13
C THR A 26 -8.50 5.89 5.00
N GLY A 27 -8.52 6.23 6.29
CA GLY A 27 -9.37 5.57 7.29
C GLY A 27 -8.94 4.12 7.60
N ILE A 28 -7.86 3.61 6.97
CA ILE A 28 -7.34 2.26 7.22
C ILE A 28 -6.58 2.28 8.54
N ARG A 29 -6.85 1.29 9.40
CA ARG A 29 -6.16 1.18 10.69
C ARG A 29 -4.65 1.10 10.51
N THR A 30 -3.90 1.89 11.28
CA THR A 30 -2.42 1.95 11.24
C THR A 30 -1.73 0.57 11.25
N PRO A 31 -2.17 -0.43 12.05
CA PRO A 31 -1.58 -1.77 12.00
C PRO A 31 -1.68 -2.45 10.62
N ARG A 32 -2.79 -2.26 9.90
CA ARG A 32 -2.97 -2.85 8.56
C ARG A 32 -2.04 -2.18 7.54
N ILE A 33 -1.90 -0.85 7.61
CA ILE A 33 -0.97 -0.12 6.74
C ILE A 33 0.47 -0.60 6.93
N ARG A 34 0.90 -0.85 8.18
CA ARG A 34 2.23 -1.41 8.45
C ARG A 34 2.40 -2.77 7.78
N VAL A 35 1.43 -3.66 7.95
CA VAL A 35 1.45 -4.98 7.31
C VAL A 35 1.51 -4.86 5.78
N PHE A 36 0.71 -3.99 5.16
CA PHE A 36 0.78 -3.80 3.70
C PHE A 36 2.13 -3.24 3.24
N ALA A 37 2.74 -2.35 4.01
CA ALA A 37 4.04 -1.79 3.70
C ALA A 37 5.18 -2.81 3.88
N GLU A 38 5.03 -3.77 4.79
CA GLU A 38 6.04 -4.80 5.09
C GLU A 38 5.88 -6.06 4.23
N GLU A 39 4.65 -6.56 4.09
CA GLU A 39 4.33 -7.87 3.51
C GLU A 39 3.55 -7.79 2.19
N GLY A 40 3.17 -6.58 1.76
CA GLY A 40 2.49 -6.37 0.49
C GLY A 40 1.05 -6.92 0.48
N ALA A 41 0.59 -7.33 -0.71
CA ALA A 41 -0.76 -7.87 -0.87
C ALA A 41 -0.86 -9.39 -0.64
N HIS A 42 0.28 -10.05 -0.47
CA HIS A 42 0.38 -11.52 -0.44
C HIS A 42 0.65 -12.08 0.95
N GLY A 43 0.83 -11.23 1.96
CA GLY A 43 0.93 -11.62 3.37
C GLY A 43 -0.38 -12.18 3.97
N PRO A 44 -0.35 -12.62 5.24
CA PRO A 44 -1.52 -13.08 6.01
C PRO A 44 -2.67 -12.08 6.04
N VAL A 45 -2.38 -10.77 5.99
CA VAL A 45 -3.40 -9.73 5.94
C VAL A 45 -3.49 -9.17 4.53
N ARG A 46 -4.52 -9.59 3.80
CA ARG A 46 -4.74 -9.13 2.42
C ARG A 46 -5.53 -7.81 2.38
N PRO A 47 -5.09 -6.83 1.57
CA PRO A 47 -5.86 -5.61 1.34
C PRO A 47 -7.08 -5.90 0.48
N THR A 48 -8.20 -5.28 0.82
CA THR A 48 -9.41 -5.30 0.01
C THR A 48 -9.30 -4.35 -1.18
N ARG A 49 -10.18 -4.48 -2.17
CA ARG A 49 -10.22 -3.57 -3.31
C ARG A 49 -10.49 -2.11 -2.91
N LEU A 50 -11.32 -1.90 -1.87
CA LEU A 50 -11.57 -0.57 -1.33
C LEU A 50 -10.29 0.00 -0.71
N GLU A 51 -9.61 -0.76 0.14
CA GLU A 51 -8.35 -0.32 0.76
C GLU A 51 -7.27 -0.01 -0.29
N LEU A 52 -7.18 -0.79 -1.37
CA LEU A 52 -6.28 -0.48 -2.49
C LEU A 52 -6.65 0.82 -3.20
N ALA A 53 -7.94 1.14 -3.31
CA ALA A 53 -8.40 2.41 -3.87
C ALA A 53 -8.05 3.59 -2.95
N GLU A 54 -8.30 3.46 -1.65
CA GLU A 54 -7.94 4.48 -0.65
C GLU A 54 -6.42 4.71 -0.62
N LEU A 55 -5.61 3.65 -0.67
CA LEU A 55 -4.15 3.76 -0.74
C LEU A 55 -3.69 4.45 -2.03
N ALA A 56 -4.31 4.15 -3.17
CA ALA A 56 -4.01 4.80 -4.44
C ALA A 56 -4.26 6.31 -4.35
N ASP A 57 -5.42 6.71 -3.80
CA ASP A 57 -5.78 8.11 -3.65
C ASP A 57 -4.86 8.85 -2.67
N ALA A 58 -4.65 8.29 -1.46
CA ALA A 58 -3.81 8.90 -0.44
C ALA A 58 -2.34 9.07 -0.86
N LEU A 59 -1.87 8.19 -1.75
CA LEU A 59 -0.52 8.23 -2.33
C LEU A 59 -0.47 8.94 -3.69
N ALA A 60 -1.60 9.44 -4.18
CA ALA A 60 -1.81 9.94 -5.54
C ALA A 60 -1.07 9.10 -6.60
N LEU A 61 -1.32 7.79 -6.56
CA LEU A 61 -0.87 6.81 -7.53
C LEU A 61 -2.07 6.40 -8.40
N PRO A 62 -1.86 6.01 -9.67
CA PRO A 62 -2.92 5.42 -10.47
C PRO A 62 -3.45 4.12 -9.81
N LEU A 63 -4.78 4.00 -9.67
CA LEU A 63 -5.39 2.79 -9.10
C LEU A 63 -4.97 1.53 -9.85
N SER A 64 -4.84 1.59 -11.18
CA SER A 64 -4.34 0.47 -11.99
C SER A 64 -2.96 0.00 -11.54
N ALA A 65 -2.03 0.93 -11.28
CA ALA A 65 -0.68 0.59 -10.82
C ALA A 65 -0.70 -0.09 -9.45
N VAL A 66 -1.56 0.37 -8.53
CA VAL A 66 -1.72 -0.24 -7.20
C VAL A 66 -2.35 -1.63 -7.29
N LEU A 67 -3.33 -1.82 -8.18
CA LEU A 67 -3.95 -3.12 -8.43
C LEU A 67 -2.96 -4.12 -9.06
N GLU A 68 -2.12 -3.68 -10.01
CA GLU A 68 -1.05 -4.54 -10.57
C GLU A 68 -0.01 -4.91 -9.52
N ALA A 69 0.41 -3.94 -8.69
CA ALA A 69 1.35 -4.17 -7.60
C ALA A 69 0.78 -5.16 -6.56
N ALA A 70 -0.53 -5.15 -6.34
CA ALA A 70 -1.22 -6.09 -5.46
C ALA A 70 -1.43 -7.49 -6.07
N ARG A 71 -1.26 -7.65 -7.39
CA ARG A 71 -1.27 -8.94 -8.09
C ARG A 71 0.11 -9.56 -8.24
N THR A 72 1.16 -8.75 -8.15
CA THR A 72 2.55 -9.16 -8.37
C THR A 72 3.16 -9.63 -7.04
N PRO A 73 3.49 -10.91 -6.88
CA PRO A 73 4.16 -11.38 -5.68
C PRO A 73 5.59 -10.82 -5.57
N ALA A 74 6.08 -10.64 -4.34
CA ALA A 74 7.50 -10.44 -4.06
C ALA A 74 8.32 -11.44 -4.87
N ALA A 75 9.25 -10.97 -5.69
CA ALA A 75 10.26 -11.86 -6.24
C ALA A 75 11.08 -12.42 -5.06
N ALA A 76 11.11 -13.75 -4.94
CA ALA A 76 11.82 -14.48 -3.91
C ALA A 76 13.34 -14.25 -3.97
#